data_AF-A0A7L7SGF6-F1
#
_entry.id   AF-A0A7L7SGF6-F1
#
_cell.length_a   1.000
_cell.length_b   1.000
_cell.length_c   1.000
_cell.angle_alpha   90.00
_cell.angle_beta   90.00
_cell.angle_gamma   90.00
#
_symmetry.space_group_name_H-M   'P 1'
#
loop_
_entity.id
_entity.type
_entity.pdbx_description
1 polymer ?
#
loop_
_entity_poly.entity_id
_entity_poly.type
_entity_poly.pdbx_seq_one_letter_code
_entity_poly.pdbx_strand_id
1 'polypeptide(L)'
;MLLTITFFLMIFIVIVLFIAGVSLISIKMKTEREKFSVFECGFDLLSSLRLPFSLNFYFIIIIFLIFDVELVLLLPFVYNMKLLSLGSIMLLMILFFVILIVGFIYEWLAGLLNWLV
;
A
#
# COMPACT_ATOMS: atom_id res chain seq x y z
N MET A 1 -15.95 50.41 29.62
CA MET A 1 -16.07 49.46 28.49
C MET A 1 -15.01 49.67 27.41
N LEU A 2 -14.83 50.90 26.89
CA LEU A 2 -13.77 51.18 25.90
C LEU A 2 -12.35 50.93 26.45
N LEU A 3 -12.07 51.39 27.68
CA LEU A 3 -10.77 51.24 28.34
C LEU A 3 -10.39 49.76 28.61
N THR A 4 -11.37 48.94 28.97
CA THR A 4 -11.18 47.49 29.16
C THR A 4 -10.88 46.81 27.83
N ILE A 5 -11.54 47.21 26.74
CA ILE A 5 -11.28 46.67 25.40
C ILE A 5 -9.88 47.05 24.92
N THR A 6 -9.43 48.29 25.12
CA THR A 6 -8.06 48.70 24.76
C THR A 6 -6.99 47.96 25.54
N PHE A 7 -7.24 47.65 26.82
CA PHE A 7 -6.31 46.88 27.64
C PHE A 7 -6.16 45.44 27.13
N PHE A 8 -7.27 44.77 26.81
CA PHE A 8 -7.23 43.43 26.22
C PHE A 8 -6.55 43.39 24.84
N LEU A 9 -6.75 44.42 24.01
CA LEU A 9 -6.09 44.53 22.71
C LEU A 9 -4.56 44.66 22.85
N MET A 10 -4.09 45.48 23.80
CA MET A 10 -2.65 45.63 24.03
C MET A 10 -2.01 44.32 24.50
N ILE A 11 -2.68 43.60 25.40
CA ILE A 11 -2.22 42.28 25.85
C ILE A 11 -2.15 41.30 24.67
N PHE A 12 -3.17 41.28 23.82
CA PHE A 12 -3.21 40.40 22.65
C PHE A 12 -2.05 40.68 21.68
N ILE A 13 -1.77 41.95 21.39
CA ILE A 13 -0.67 42.35 20.52
C ILE A 13 0.68 41.91 21.09
N VAL A 14 0.91 42.09 22.39
CA VAL A 14 2.16 41.67 23.04
C VAL A 14 2.33 40.16 22.96
N ILE A 15 1.26 39.38 23.17
CA ILE A 15 1.29 37.93 23.06
C ILE A 15 1.64 37.49 21.64
N VAL A 16 1.02 38.10 20.63
CA VAL A 16 1.29 37.79 19.22
C VAL A 16 2.75 38.10 18.85
N LEU A 17 3.26 39.26 19.26
CA LEU A 17 4.66 39.64 19.01
C LEU A 17 5.64 38.70 19.72
N PHE A 18 5.32 38.28 20.94
CA PHE A 18 6.14 37.33 21.69
C PHE A 18 6.20 35.96 20.99
N ILE A 19 5.05 35.43 20.57
CA ILE A 19 4.98 34.15 19.85
C ILE A 19 5.74 34.23 18.52
N ALA A 20 5.59 35.33 17.77
CA ALA A 20 6.31 35.55 16.52
C ALA A 20 7.84 35.67 16.74
N GLY A 21 8.28 36.30 17.82
CA GLY A 21 9.69 36.37 18.18
C GLY A 21 10.29 34.99 18.49
N VAL A 22 9.56 34.16 19.24
CA VAL A 22 10.00 32.79 19.58
C VAL A 22 10.05 31.89 18.35
N SER A 23 9.08 31.99 17.43
CA SER A 23 9.07 31.16 16.22
C SER A 23 10.22 31.49 15.27
N LEU A 24 10.64 32.76 15.15
CA LEU A 24 11.80 33.14 14.34
C LEU A 24 13.12 32.58 14.89
N ILE A 25 13.23 32.45 16.22
CA ILE A 25 14.42 31.90 16.87
C ILE A 25 14.42 30.36 16.80
N SER A 26 13.25 29.72 16.82
CA SER A 26 13.13 28.26 16.84
C SER A 26 13.40 27.59 15.49
N ILE A 27 13.36 28.32 14.37
CA ILE A 27 13.67 27.80 13.02
C ILE A 27 15.19 27.74 12.77
N LYS A 28 16.02 27.55 13.81
CA LYS A 28 17.39 27.07 13.64
C LYS A 28 17.40 25.55 13.49
N MET A 29 16.69 25.06 12.48
CA MET A 29 16.88 23.72 11.96
C MET A 29 18.19 23.74 11.18
N LYS A 30 19.31 23.50 11.86
CA LYS A 30 20.52 23.13 11.13
C LYS A 30 20.16 21.91 10.28
N THR A 31 20.31 22.05 8.97
CA THR A 31 20.20 20.95 8.03
C THR A 31 21.43 20.07 8.21
N GLU A 32 21.43 19.30 9.29
CA GLU A 32 22.48 18.34 9.57
C GLU A 32 22.37 17.22 8.54
N ARG A 33 23.43 17.02 7.76
CA ARG A 33 23.49 16.01 6.71
C ARG A 33 23.09 14.62 7.20
N GLU A 34 23.43 14.29 8.44
CA GLU A 34 23.14 13.00 9.09
C GLU A 34 21.64 12.75 9.31
N LYS A 35 20.81 13.80 9.40
CA LYS A 35 19.35 13.63 9.48
C LYS A 35 18.71 13.32 8.12
N PHE A 36 19.40 13.69 7.04
CA PHE A 36 18.95 13.48 5.67
C PHE A 36 19.63 12.27 5.00
N SER A 37 20.60 11.65 5.67
CA SER A 37 21.18 10.36 5.23
C SER A 37 20.23 9.20 5.54
N VAL A 38 20.36 8.16 4.74
CA VAL A 38 19.58 6.92 4.90
C VAL A 38 20.03 6.21 6.17
N PHE A 39 19.07 5.70 6.94
CA PHE A 39 19.36 4.95 8.16
C PHE A 39 19.78 3.51 7.83
N GLU A 40 21.01 3.15 8.16
CA GLU A 40 21.54 1.79 8.05
C GLU A 40 22.20 1.36 9.37
N CYS A 41 21.41 1.33 10.45
CA CYS A 41 21.85 0.92 11.79
C CYS A 41 23.08 1.69 12.32
N GLY A 42 23.25 2.95 11.92
CA GLY A 42 24.37 3.80 12.34
C GLY A 42 25.64 3.68 11.48
N PHE A 43 25.59 2.91 10.39
CA PHE A 43 26.67 2.82 9.41
C PHE A 43 26.37 3.64 8.15
N ASP A 44 27.44 4.05 7.46
CA ASP A 44 27.34 4.61 6.11
C ASP A 44 27.02 3.51 5.09
N LEU A 45 26.27 3.88 4.06
CA LEU A 45 25.90 3.01 2.95
C LEU A 45 27.14 2.38 2.30
N LEU A 46 27.28 1.06 2.43
CA LEU A 46 28.33 0.28 1.76
C LEU A 46 28.08 0.14 0.25
N SER A 47 26.81 0.22 -0.18
CA SER A 47 26.41 0.05 -1.57
C SER A 47 25.11 0.81 -1.89
N SER A 48 24.77 0.91 -3.17
CA SER A 48 23.50 1.54 -3.58
C SER A 48 22.31 0.71 -3.12
N LEU A 49 21.29 1.37 -2.56
CA LEU A 49 20.01 0.76 -2.13
C LEU A 49 19.23 0.04 -3.24
N ARG A 50 19.60 0.24 -4.51
CA ARG A 50 18.94 -0.39 -5.65
C ARG A 50 19.56 -1.77 -5.89
N LEU A 51 19.20 -2.71 -5.02
CA LEU A 51 19.51 -4.12 -5.21
C LEU A 51 18.45 -4.78 -6.10
N PRO A 52 18.83 -5.73 -6.96
CA PRO A 52 17.85 -6.55 -7.66
C PRO A 52 17.00 -7.29 -6.63
N PHE A 53 15.70 -7.09 -6.71
CA PHE A 53 14.72 -7.72 -5.83
C PHE A 53 14.54 -9.20 -6.19
N SER A 54 14.14 -10.03 -5.23
CA SER A 54 13.98 -11.45 -5.46
C SER A 54 12.81 -11.73 -6.41
N LEU A 55 13.08 -12.53 -7.45
CA LEU A 55 12.12 -12.89 -8.50
C LEU A 55 10.97 -13.75 -7.99
N ASN A 56 11.11 -14.38 -6.82
CA ASN A 56 10.08 -15.25 -6.24
C ASN A 56 8.79 -14.47 -5.95
N PHE A 57 8.90 -13.22 -5.48
CA PHE A 57 7.73 -12.37 -5.24
C PHE A 57 7.04 -11.94 -6.54
N TYR A 58 7.78 -11.85 -7.65
CA TYR A 58 7.20 -11.48 -8.94
C TYR A 58 6.23 -12.55 -9.46
N PHE A 59 6.60 -13.83 -9.36
CA PHE A 59 5.72 -14.93 -9.78
C PHE A 59 4.45 -15.01 -8.93
N ILE A 60 4.55 -14.79 -7.61
CA ILE A 60 3.38 -14.75 -6.72
C ILE A 60 2.40 -13.64 -7.14
N ILE A 61 2.91 -12.46 -7.51
CA ILE A 61 2.06 -11.35 -7.98
C ILE A 61 1.35 -11.69 -9.28
N ILE A 62 2.03 -12.33 -10.23
CA ILE A 62 1.41 -12.75 -11.51
C ILE A 62 0.30 -13.76 -11.25
N ILE A 63 0.56 -14.80 -10.46
CA ILE A 63 -0.42 -15.84 -10.13
C ILE A 63 -1.64 -15.21 -9.45
N PHE A 64 -1.42 -14.31 -8.49
CA PHE A 64 -2.49 -13.58 -7.83
C PHE A 64 -3.34 -12.77 -8.81
N LEU A 65 -2.71 -12.06 -9.75
CA LEU A 65 -3.42 -11.25 -10.74
C LEU A 65 -4.29 -12.13 -11.67
N ILE A 66 -3.76 -13.26 -12.14
CA ILE A 66 -4.50 -14.19 -12.99
C ILE A 66 -5.70 -14.77 -12.22
N PHE A 67 -5.48 -15.23 -11.00
CA PHE A 67 -6.54 -15.78 -10.17
C PHE A 67 -7.65 -14.76 -9.85
N ASP A 68 -7.30 -13.49 -9.67
CA ASP A 68 -8.29 -12.42 -9.46
C ASP A 68 -9.17 -12.21 -10.71
N VAL A 69 -8.59 -12.23 -11.91
CA VAL A 69 -9.34 -12.18 -13.17
C VAL A 69 -10.27 -13.39 -13.33
N GLU A 70 -9.81 -14.59 -12.94
CA GLU A 70 -10.61 -15.81 -12.99
C GLU A 70 -11.80 -15.75 -12.02
N LEU A 71 -11.64 -15.15 -10.83
CA LEU A 71 -12.75 -14.92 -9.91
C LEU A 71 -13.77 -13.93 -10.47
N VAL A 72 -13.33 -12.89 -11.18
CA VAL A 72 -14.23 -11.96 -11.88
C VAL A 72 -15.07 -12.70 -12.93
N LEU A 73 -14.50 -13.68 -13.62
CA LEU A 73 -15.23 -14.52 -14.59
C LEU A 73 -16.29 -15.41 -13.92
N LEU A 74 -16.16 -15.72 -12.63
CA LEU A 74 -17.11 -16.53 -11.88
C LEU A 74 -18.37 -15.76 -11.45
N LEU A 75 -18.26 -14.46 -11.18
CA LEU A 75 -19.37 -13.60 -10.77
C LEU A 75 -20.64 -13.63 -11.65
N PRO A 76 -20.58 -13.58 -12.99
CA PRO A 76 -21.77 -13.59 -13.84
C PRO A 76 -22.60 -14.88 -13.72
N PHE A 77 -22.01 -16.01 -13.31
CA PHE A 77 -22.76 -17.24 -13.09
C PHE A 77 -23.76 -17.11 -11.95
N VAL A 78 -23.38 -16.45 -10.86
CA VAL A 78 -24.27 -16.21 -9.70
C VAL A 78 -25.47 -15.36 -10.12
N TYR A 79 -25.25 -14.35 -10.98
CA TYR A 79 -26.31 -13.47 -11.45
C TYR A 79 -27.24 -14.16 -12.46
N ASN A 80 -26.69 -15.00 -13.34
CA ASN A 80 -27.43 -15.65 -14.42
C ASN A 80 -28.18 -16.93 -14.01
N MET A 81 -28.16 -17.31 -12.72
CA MET A 81 -28.91 -18.46 -12.17
C MET A 81 -30.40 -18.45 -12.49
N LYS A 82 -30.98 -17.28 -12.73
CA LYS A 82 -32.42 -17.12 -13.04
C LYS A 82 -32.76 -17.25 -14.52
N LEU A 83 -31.79 -17.07 -15.42
CA LEU A 83 -32.00 -16.94 -16.86
C LEU A 83 -31.71 -18.25 -17.62
N LEU A 84 -30.76 -19.04 -17.12
CA LEU A 84 -30.30 -20.27 -17.75
C LEU A 84 -30.86 -21.51 -17.02
N SER A 85 -30.88 -22.65 -17.70
CA SER A 85 -31.30 -23.90 -17.07
C SER A 85 -30.27 -24.35 -16.03
N LEU A 86 -30.73 -24.80 -14.86
CA LEU A 86 -29.86 -25.13 -13.72
C LEU A 86 -28.81 -26.19 -14.08
N GLY A 87 -29.16 -27.18 -14.92
CA GLY A 87 -28.22 -28.19 -15.40
C GLY A 87 -27.10 -27.63 -16.29
N SER A 88 -27.40 -26.65 -17.15
CA SER A 88 -26.38 -26.03 -18.02
C SER A 88 -25.38 -25.20 -17.23
N ILE A 89 -25.85 -24.48 -16.21
CA ILE A 89 -24.99 -23.68 -15.33
C ILE A 89 -24.10 -24.60 -14.50
N MET A 90 -24.65 -25.67 -13.93
CA MET A 90 -23.87 -26.63 -13.15
C MET A 90 -22.77 -27.28 -13.99
N LEU A 91 -23.07 -27.68 -15.23
CA LEU A 91 -22.07 -28.24 -16.14
C LEU A 91 -20.94 -27.25 -16.41
N LEU A 92 -21.27 -25.99 -16.70
CA LEU A 92 -20.28 -24.98 -17.05
C LEU A 92 -19.41 -24.57 -15.86
N MET A 93 -20.00 -24.49 -14.65
CA MET A 93 -19.27 -24.26 -13.40
C MET A 93 -18.30 -25.39 -13.08
N ILE A 94 -18.72 -26.65 -13.24
CA ILE A 94 -17.85 -27.82 -13.03
C ILE A 94 -16.68 -27.78 -14.02
N LEU A 95 -16.94 -27.50 -15.29
CA LEU A 95 -15.90 -27.38 -16.32
C LEU A 95 -14.90 -26.28 -15.98
N PHE A 96 -15.38 -25.12 -15.52
CA PHE A 96 -14.55 -24.00 -15.10
C PHE A 96 -13.66 -24.37 -13.90
N PHE A 97 -14.22 -24.99 -12.86
CA PHE A 97 -13.45 -25.42 -11.68
C PHE A 97 -12.40 -26.49 -12.02
N VAL A 98 -12.69 -27.41 -12.95
CA VAL A 98 -11.70 -28.40 -13.39
C VAL A 98 -10.50 -27.70 -14.02
N ILE A 99 -10.73 -26.69 -14.87
CA ILE A 99 -9.64 -25.93 -15.51
C ILE A 99 -8.80 -25.20 -14.45
N LEU A 100 -9.44 -24.55 -13.46
CA LEU A 100 -8.76 -23.89 -12.35
C LEU A 100 -7.86 -24.86 -11.55
N ILE A 101 -8.40 -26.02 -11.19
CA ILE A 101 -7.67 -27.02 -10.41
C ILE A 101 -6.47 -27.54 -11.19
N VAL A 102 -6.62 -27.80 -12.49
CA VAL A 102 -5.52 -28.27 -13.35
C VAL A 102 -4.44 -27.20 -13.49
N GLY A 103 -4.82 -25.93 -13.70
CA GLY A 103 -3.89 -24.80 -13.77
C GLY A 103 -3.10 -24.64 -12.47
N PHE A 104 -3.80 -24.70 -11.33
CA PHE A 104 -3.17 -24.60 -10.02
C PHE A 104 -2.19 -25.75 -9.73
N ILE A 105 -2.55 -27.00 -10.07
CA ILE A 105 -1.65 -28.15 -9.93
C ILE A 105 -0.41 -27.97 -10.80
N TYR A 106 -0.56 -27.45 -12.03
CA TYR A 106 0.56 -27.18 -12.91
C TYR A 106 1.53 -26.15 -12.31
N GLU A 107 1.02 -25.05 -11.77
CA GLU A 107 1.83 -24.01 -11.12
C GLU A 107 2.56 -24.52 -9.87
N TRP A 108 1.89 -25.38 -9.09
CA TRP A 108 2.52 -26.04 -7.94
C TRP A 108 3.67 -26.94 -8.38
N LEU A 109 3.44 -27.82 -9.35
CA LEU A 109 4.48 -28.71 -9.86
C LEU A 109 5.66 -27.96 -10.49
N ALA A 110 5.41 -26.77 -11.05
CA ALA A 110 6.46 -25.88 -11.56
C ALA A 110 7.32 -25.23 -10.45
N GLY A 111 6.94 -25.37 -9.18
CA GLY A 111 7.69 -24.83 -8.04
C GLY A 111 7.59 -23.31 -7.88
N LEU A 112 6.68 -22.65 -8.60
CA LEU A 112 6.50 -21.19 -8.58
C LEU A 112 5.98 -20.66 -7.23
N LEU A 113 5.33 -21.53 -6.44
CA LEU A 113 4.82 -21.22 -5.11
C LEU A 113 5.82 -21.50 -3.98
N ASN A 114 7.01 -22.03 -4.27
CA ASN A 114 8.01 -22.28 -3.23
C ASN A 114 8.67 -20.98 -2.81
N TRP A 115 8.23 -20.46 -1.66
CA TRP A 115 8.78 -19.24 -1.07
C TRP A 115 10.15 -19.45 -0.41
N LEU A 116 10.47 -20.68 0.00
CA LEU A 116 11.71 -21.04 0.68
C LEU A 116 12.73 -21.61 -0.31
N VAL A 117 13.47 -20.71 -0.95
CA VAL A 117 14.84 -20.97 -1.43
C VAL A 117 15.72 -19.82 -0.94
#